data_AF-A0AAN0JA69-F1
#
_entry.id   AF-A0AAN0JA69-F1
#
_cell.length_a   1.000
_cell.length_b   1.000
_cell.length_c   1.000
_cell.angle_alpha   90.00
_cell.angle_beta   90.00
_cell.angle_gamma   90.00
#
_symmetry.space_group_name_H-M   'P 1'
#
loop_
_entity.id
_entity.type
_entity.pdbx_description
1 polymer ?
#
loop_
_entity_poly.entity_id
_entity_poly.type
_entity_poly.pdbx_seq_one_letter_code
_entity_poly.pdbx_strand_id
1 'polypeptide(L)'
;MKDYRKYFKYNIICRLFFCWVDPLLWVGCRRSLAHSDLYPHPFECDSLYLHEKFNGYWSNELSTRGSANVRLWWVILKCFWWRSLLIQFLALLLVTVFMVQSETLGLLTDYFSLETPTPEDTNNVYIYAALLILMSAFLILLNLVFYVGRKFGGMVRILLTNAIYFKVLSLSQCTLSHVTMGHVINIASNDVHRFDECILYFPFFLVFPIHLFVVLYLLYLKVQWSSMIIVGVILVSLPVLISLSVIYSIFRFKAAKVTDRRVKVMNEIISGLRVIEVYGWEYAFSQLVCKIRREEVWDVFKGIIVKQLSVAYATRIHNLLIYVLLSVFLLTGGDLTPGIVYSVFAHTIFLRFTFSYFSQALLYLLESRVGYKRIKPLLAVVGAVGSGKSSLLQPAVFIEGATSFKCYSINERNSGI
;
A
#
# COMPACT_ATOMS: atom_id res chain seq x y z
N MET A 1 29.84 15.64 7.74
CA MET A 1 28.91 16.77 7.49
C MET A 1 28.22 17.17 8.80
N LYS A 2 27.89 18.45 9.00
CA LYS A 2 27.05 18.87 10.14
C LYS A 2 25.65 18.25 9.97
N ASP A 3 25.21 17.43 10.91
CA ASP A 3 23.85 16.86 10.89
C ASP A 3 22.84 17.96 11.17
N TYR A 4 22.28 18.57 10.11
CA TYR A 4 21.33 19.68 10.23
C TYR A 4 20.06 19.29 11.01
N ARG A 5 19.73 17.99 11.12
CA ARG A 5 18.65 17.54 12.01
C ARG A 5 18.94 17.80 13.49
N LYS A 6 20.21 17.85 13.89
CA LYS A 6 20.61 18.23 15.27
C LYS A 6 20.43 19.73 15.51
N TYR A 7 20.62 20.57 14.49
CA TYR A 7 20.39 22.01 14.57
C TYR A 7 18.90 22.34 14.60
N PHE A 8 18.09 21.67 13.78
CA PHE A 8 16.63 21.79 13.81
C PHE A 8 15.97 20.91 14.88
N LYS A 9 16.75 20.29 15.79
CA LYS A 9 16.23 19.43 16.86
C LYS A 9 15.28 20.18 17.79
N TYR A 10 15.37 21.50 17.92
CA TYR A 10 14.48 22.26 18.81
C TYR A 10 13.41 23.06 18.07
N ASN A 11 13.49 23.19 16.74
CA ASN A 11 12.51 23.95 15.95
C ASN A 11 11.45 23.02 15.35
N ILE A 12 10.26 23.02 15.94
CA ILE A 12 9.11 22.19 15.54
C ILE A 12 8.62 22.57 14.14
N ILE A 13 8.61 23.86 13.82
CA ILE A 13 8.15 24.38 12.53
C ILE A 13 9.05 23.85 11.41
N CYS A 14 10.37 23.99 11.55
CA CYS A 14 11.32 23.46 10.56
C CYS A 14 11.24 21.94 10.40
N ARG A 15 10.84 21.20 11.45
CA ARG A 15 10.61 19.75 11.35
C ARG A 15 9.32 19.42 10.61
N LEU A 16 8.26 20.19 10.83
CA LEU A 16 6.97 20.01 10.20
C LEU A 16 7.01 20.34 8.70
N PHE A 17 7.77 21.35 8.30
CA PHE A 17 8.00 21.73 6.89
C PHE A 17 9.18 21.00 6.23
N PHE A 18 9.82 20.04 6.91
CA PHE A 18 10.97 19.28 6.39
C PHE A 18 12.18 20.12 5.96
N CYS A 19 12.35 21.34 6.49
CA CYS A 19 13.43 22.26 6.11
C CYS A 19 14.85 21.71 6.35
N TRP A 20 14.98 20.66 7.17
CA TRP A 20 16.26 19.97 7.40
C TRP A 20 16.77 19.21 6.15
N VAL A 21 15.91 18.98 5.16
CA VAL A 21 16.25 18.33 3.88
C VAL A 21 16.85 19.34 2.89
N ASP A 22 16.48 20.63 2.98
CA ASP A 22 16.87 21.67 2.02
C ASP A 22 18.39 21.77 1.79
N PRO A 23 19.27 21.72 2.82
CA PRO A 23 20.71 21.78 2.60
C PRO A 23 21.23 20.61 1.75
N LEU A 24 20.64 19.43 1.90
CA LEU A 24 21.03 18.24 1.13
C LEU A 24 20.57 18.37 -0.32
N LEU A 25 19.34 18.87 -0.55
CA LEU A 25 18.83 19.14 -1.90
C LEU A 25 19.69 20.16 -2.62
N TRP A 26 20.11 21.22 -1.92
CA TRP A 26 20.96 22.26 -2.49
C TRP A 26 22.33 21.73 -2.93
N VAL A 27 22.93 20.82 -2.15
CA VAL A 27 24.16 20.13 -2.56
C VAL A 27 23.91 19.26 -3.80
N GLY A 28 22.80 18.52 -3.82
CA GLY A 28 22.38 17.70 -4.96
C GLY A 28 22.12 18.50 -6.24
N CYS A 29 21.67 19.75 -6.13
CA CYS A 29 21.51 20.66 -7.27
C CYS A 29 22.86 21.11 -7.84
N ARG A 30 23.92 21.17 -7.02
CA ARG A 30 25.25 21.65 -7.44
C ARG A 30 26.17 20.53 -7.92
N ARG A 31 26.05 19.34 -7.33
CA ARG A 31 26.86 18.17 -7.69
C ARG A 31 26.12 16.88 -7.34
N SER A 32 26.55 15.79 -7.96
CA SER A 32 26.09 14.46 -7.57
C SER A 32 26.42 14.19 -6.09
N LEU A 33 25.46 13.62 -5.37
CA LEU A 33 25.58 13.30 -3.94
C LEU A 33 26.50 12.10 -3.75
N ALA A 34 27.44 12.22 -2.81
CA ALA A 34 28.28 11.12 -2.35
C ALA A 34 27.72 10.53 -1.05
N HIS A 35 28.12 9.30 -0.69
CA HIS A 35 27.69 8.66 0.55
C HIS A 35 28.04 9.48 1.81
N SER A 36 29.15 10.24 1.76
CA SER A 36 29.59 11.13 2.85
C SER A 36 28.69 12.35 3.07
N ASP A 37 27.83 12.69 2.10
CA ASP A 37 26.87 13.80 2.18
C ASP A 37 25.56 13.38 2.86
N LEU A 38 25.31 12.08 2.99
CA LEU A 38 24.09 11.57 3.58
C LEU A 38 24.10 11.75 5.10
N TYR A 39 22.94 12.06 5.66
CA TYR A 39 22.78 12.12 7.10
C TYR A 39 22.92 10.71 7.72
N PRO A 40 23.56 10.58 8.89
CA PRO A 40 23.61 9.30 9.58
C PRO A 40 22.18 8.83 9.93
N HIS A 41 21.95 7.53 10.08
CA HIS A 41 20.64 7.08 10.55
C HIS A 41 20.42 7.53 12.00
N PRO A 42 19.18 7.83 12.40
CA PRO A 42 18.88 8.07 13.82
C PRO A 42 19.07 6.77 14.61
N PHE A 43 19.45 6.86 15.89
CA PHE A 43 19.64 5.70 16.78
C PHE A 43 18.42 4.77 16.82
N GLU A 44 17.22 5.33 16.71
CA GLU A 44 15.97 4.56 16.67
C GLU A 44 15.86 3.62 15.45
N CYS A 45 16.56 3.93 14.36
CA CYS A 45 16.63 3.12 13.14
C CYS A 45 17.84 2.18 13.15
N ASP A 46 18.63 2.14 14.23
CA ASP A 46 19.83 1.32 14.29
C ASP A 46 19.47 -0.18 14.28
N SER A 47 20.18 -0.94 13.46
CA SER A 47 19.84 -2.33 13.20
C SER A 47 20.04 -3.21 14.44
N LEU A 48 21.10 -2.96 15.23
CA LEU A 48 21.39 -3.71 16.45
C LEU A 48 20.35 -3.41 17.53
N TYR A 49 20.06 -2.13 17.78
CA TYR A 49 19.03 -1.73 18.72
C TYR A 49 17.65 -2.35 18.40
N LEU A 50 17.24 -2.30 17.13
CA LEU A 50 15.97 -2.90 16.70
C LEU A 50 15.97 -4.43 16.84
N HIS A 51 17.10 -5.09 16.60
CA HIS A 51 17.25 -6.53 16.73
C HIS A 51 17.17 -6.99 18.19
N GLU A 52 17.89 -6.33 19.10
CA GLU A 52 17.82 -6.63 20.53
C GLU A 52 16.41 -6.47 21.08
N LYS A 53 15.76 -5.36 20.72
CA LYS A 53 14.36 -5.10 21.09
C LYS A 53 13.44 -6.20 20.57
N PHE A 54 13.59 -6.60 19.31
CA PHE A 54 12.80 -7.68 18.71
C PHE A 54 13.03 -9.00 19.41
N ASN A 55 14.29 -9.39 19.63
CA ASN A 55 14.66 -10.66 20.24
C ASN A 55 14.10 -10.79 21.65
N GLY A 56 14.09 -9.72 22.45
CA GLY A 56 13.51 -9.74 23.79
C GLY A 56 12.01 -10.11 23.79
N TYR A 57 11.24 -9.55 22.86
CA TYR A 57 9.82 -9.91 22.73
C TYR A 57 9.61 -11.25 22.00
N TRP A 58 10.45 -11.58 21.02
CA TRP A 58 10.34 -12.80 20.24
C TRP A 58 10.65 -14.04 21.08
N SER A 59 11.72 -14.01 21.88
CA SER A 59 12.09 -15.11 22.78
C SER A 59 11.02 -15.38 23.83
N ASN A 60 10.45 -14.33 24.42
CA ASN A 60 9.36 -14.43 25.38
C ASN A 60 8.07 -15.01 24.74
N GLU A 61 7.75 -14.62 23.50
CA GLU A 61 6.61 -15.21 22.77
C GLU A 61 6.86 -16.69 22.42
N LEU A 62 8.11 -17.05 22.08
CA LEU A 62 8.51 -18.42 21.78
C LEU A 62 8.42 -19.31 23.03
N SER A 63 8.82 -18.82 24.20
CA SER A 63 8.76 -19.57 25.46
C SER A 63 7.34 -19.73 25.99
N THR A 64 6.47 -18.73 25.81
CA THR A 64 5.08 -18.78 26.29
C THR A 64 4.15 -19.58 25.39
N ARG A 65 4.32 -19.55 24.06
CA ARG A 65 3.38 -20.20 23.11
C ARG A 65 3.94 -21.43 22.39
N GLY A 66 5.25 -21.65 22.45
CA GLY A 66 5.93 -22.66 21.65
C GLY A 66 5.99 -22.32 20.15
N SER A 67 6.89 -23.00 19.44
CA SER A 67 7.23 -22.73 18.03
C SER A 67 6.02 -22.77 17.07
N ALA A 68 5.03 -23.64 17.29
CA ALA A 68 3.87 -23.78 16.41
C ALA A 68 2.92 -22.56 16.44
N ASN A 69 2.73 -21.96 17.62
CA ASN A 69 1.69 -20.96 17.86
C ASN A 69 2.19 -19.50 17.94
N VAL A 70 3.44 -19.24 17.53
CA VAL A 70 4.00 -17.88 17.54
C VAL A 70 3.26 -16.92 16.60
N ARG A 71 3.15 -15.67 17.04
CA ARG A 71 2.50 -14.58 16.32
C ARG A 71 3.50 -13.46 16.03
N LEU A 72 4.14 -13.52 14.86
CA LEU A 72 5.13 -12.52 14.47
C LEU A 72 4.56 -11.09 14.43
N TRP A 73 3.33 -10.93 13.95
CA TRP A 73 2.68 -9.61 13.88
C TRP A 73 2.47 -8.99 15.27
N TRP A 74 2.19 -9.82 16.28
CA TRP A 74 1.98 -9.37 17.66
C TRP A 74 3.29 -8.88 18.29
N VAL A 75 4.40 -9.57 18.01
CA VAL A 75 5.74 -9.17 18.45
C VAL A 75 6.16 -7.85 17.79
N ILE A 76 5.92 -7.69 16.49
CA ILE A 76 6.15 -6.42 15.78
C ILE A 76 5.30 -5.30 16.39
N LEU A 77 4.02 -5.55 16.67
CA LEU A 77 3.15 -4.58 17.32
C LEU A 77 3.67 -4.17 18.70
N LYS A 78 4.12 -5.13 19.53
CA LYS A 78 4.75 -4.83 20.83
C LYS A 78 6.03 -4.00 20.68
N CYS A 79 6.85 -4.26 19.66
CA CYS A 79 8.06 -3.48 19.41
C CYS A 79 7.77 -2.00 19.09
N PHE A 80 6.63 -1.71 18.46
CA PHE A 80 6.31 -0.38 17.93
C PHE A 80 4.93 0.15 18.34
N TRP A 81 4.37 -0.32 19.46
CA TRP A 81 2.98 -0.05 19.84
C TRP A 81 2.66 1.46 19.88
N TRP A 82 3.53 2.27 20.49
CA TRP A 82 3.30 3.72 20.59
C TRP A 82 3.31 4.40 19.22
N ARG A 83 4.15 3.94 18.29
CA ARG A 83 4.23 4.49 16.92
C ARG A 83 3.02 4.10 16.11
N SER A 84 2.55 2.86 16.29
CA SER A 84 1.30 2.40 15.71
C SER A 84 0.11 3.23 16.22
N LEU A 85 0.09 3.62 17.49
CA LEU A 85 -0.95 4.53 18.00
C LEU A 85 -0.79 5.94 17.47
N LEU A 86 0.43 6.47 17.39
CA LEU A 86 0.71 7.80 16.85
C LEU A 86 0.22 7.92 15.40
N ILE A 87 0.57 6.97 14.52
CA ILE A 87 0.17 7.03 13.12
C ILE A 87 -1.36 6.91 12.96
N GLN A 88 -2.02 6.10 13.80
CA GLN A 88 -3.47 6.00 13.82
C GLN A 88 -4.13 7.31 14.26
N PHE A 89 -3.61 7.93 15.32
CA PHE A 89 -4.08 9.23 15.79
C PHE A 89 -3.92 10.32 14.73
N LEU A 90 -2.75 10.41 14.08
CA LEU A 90 -2.51 11.40 13.02
C LEU A 90 -3.41 11.15 11.80
N ALA A 91 -3.68 9.89 11.45
CA ALA A 91 -4.59 9.55 10.36
C ALA A 91 -6.06 9.88 10.69
N LEU A 92 -6.49 9.69 11.96
CA LEU A 92 -7.80 10.13 12.43
C LEU A 92 -7.93 11.66 12.39
N LEU A 93 -6.92 12.38 12.90
CA LEU A 93 -6.87 13.85 12.88
C LEU A 93 -6.94 14.39 11.44
N LEU A 94 -6.24 13.74 10.50
CA LEU A 94 -6.30 14.08 9.08
C LEU A 94 -7.72 13.97 8.52
N VAL A 95 -8.43 12.89 8.85
CA VAL A 95 -9.83 12.74 8.42
C VAL A 95 -10.72 13.79 9.07
N THR A 96 -10.53 14.10 10.35
CA THR A 96 -11.29 15.18 11.00
C THR A 96 -11.10 16.51 10.27
N VAL A 97 -9.87 16.85 9.85
CA VAL A 97 -9.59 18.05 9.06
C VAL A 97 -10.36 18.03 7.73
N PHE A 98 -10.39 16.90 7.02
CA PHE A 98 -11.17 16.76 5.78
C PHE A 98 -12.67 17.00 6.00
N MET A 99 -13.22 16.48 7.10
CA MET A 99 -14.64 16.61 7.42
C MET A 99 -14.99 18.07 7.78
N VAL A 100 -14.21 18.68 8.66
CA VAL A 100 -14.40 20.10 9.04
C VAL A 100 -14.26 21.00 7.82
N GLN A 101 -13.27 20.74 6.96
CA GLN A 101 -13.08 21.50 5.71
C GLN A 101 -14.29 21.38 4.78
N SER A 102 -14.89 20.18 4.67
CA SER A 102 -16.05 19.93 3.81
C SER A 102 -17.31 20.63 4.32
N GLU A 103 -17.55 20.58 5.63
CA GLU A 103 -18.66 21.26 6.29
C GLU A 103 -18.54 22.78 6.19
N THR A 104 -17.35 23.31 6.49
CA THR A 104 -17.08 24.75 6.44
C THR A 104 -17.23 25.30 5.02
N LEU A 105 -16.83 24.53 4.00
CA LEU A 105 -17.03 24.93 2.60
C LEU A 105 -18.52 25.08 2.28
N GLY A 106 -19.37 24.17 2.73
CA GLY A 106 -20.81 24.26 2.55
C GLY A 106 -21.39 25.53 3.16
N LEU A 107 -21.10 25.77 4.45
CA LEU A 107 -21.57 26.95 5.20
C LEU A 107 -21.10 28.27 4.55
N LEU A 108 -19.86 28.31 4.09
CA LEU A 108 -19.31 29.46 3.38
C LEU A 108 -20.08 29.74 2.08
N THR A 109 -20.45 28.70 1.34
CA THR A 109 -21.14 28.85 0.05
C THR A 109 -22.62 29.18 0.19
N ASP A 110 -23.29 28.75 1.28
CA ASP A 110 -24.69 29.12 1.54
C ASP A 110 -24.85 30.64 1.75
N TYR A 111 -23.84 31.33 2.27
CA TYR A 111 -23.88 32.79 2.39
C TYR A 111 -24.12 33.50 1.05
N PHE A 112 -23.53 32.99 -0.04
CA PHE A 112 -23.70 33.59 -1.37
C PHE A 112 -25.09 33.38 -1.97
N SER A 113 -25.93 32.54 -1.35
CA SER A 113 -27.35 32.40 -1.71
C SER A 113 -28.30 33.31 -0.92
N LEU A 114 -27.81 34.06 0.07
CA LEU A 114 -28.65 34.99 0.83
C LEU A 114 -28.94 36.26 0.00
N GLU A 115 -30.23 36.57 -0.19
CA GLU A 115 -30.65 37.78 -0.92
C GLU A 115 -30.36 39.07 -0.15
N THR A 116 -30.46 39.03 1.19
CA THR A 116 -30.20 40.17 2.09
C THR A 116 -29.34 39.72 3.28
N PRO A 117 -28.00 39.73 3.15
CA PRO A 117 -27.11 39.30 4.23
C PRO A 117 -27.12 40.30 5.39
N THR A 118 -27.24 39.81 6.62
CA THR A 118 -27.09 40.64 7.82
C THR A 118 -25.60 40.89 8.13
N PRO A 119 -25.25 41.94 8.88
CA PRO A 119 -23.87 42.16 9.33
C PRO A 119 -23.29 40.97 10.13
N GLU A 120 -24.14 40.23 10.83
CA GLU A 120 -23.76 39.03 11.57
C GLU A 120 -23.38 37.87 10.62
N ASP A 121 -24.16 37.66 9.55
CA ASP A 121 -23.84 36.67 8.52
C ASP A 121 -22.50 36.97 7.85
N THR A 122 -22.23 38.25 7.55
CA THR A 122 -20.95 38.68 6.98
C THR A 122 -19.78 38.38 7.92
N ASN A 123 -19.94 38.58 9.23
CA ASN A 123 -18.90 38.24 10.20
C ASN A 123 -18.66 36.72 10.28
N ASN A 124 -19.73 35.93 10.31
CA ASN A 124 -19.67 34.46 10.33
C ASN A 124 -18.94 33.91 9.10
N VAL A 125 -19.13 34.52 7.93
CA VAL A 125 -18.43 34.14 6.68
C VAL A 125 -16.93 34.37 6.75
N TYR A 126 -16.50 35.49 7.33
CA TYR A 126 -15.06 35.71 7.55
C TYR A 126 -14.47 34.66 8.50
N ILE A 127 -15.23 34.23 9.51
CA ILE A 127 -14.83 33.13 10.40
C ILE A 127 -14.75 31.80 9.62
N TYR A 128 -15.75 31.47 8.81
CA TYR A 128 -15.73 30.26 7.97
C TYR A 128 -14.58 30.27 6.96
N ALA A 129 -14.31 31.42 6.33
CA ALA A 129 -13.18 31.58 5.41
C ALA A 129 -11.83 31.40 6.13
N ALA A 130 -11.66 32.02 7.30
CA ALA A 130 -10.45 31.87 8.12
C ALA A 130 -10.26 30.41 8.57
N LEU A 131 -11.34 29.74 8.98
CA LEU A 131 -11.34 28.33 9.36
C LEU A 131 -10.96 27.44 8.17
N LEU A 132 -11.46 27.73 6.96
CA LEU A 132 -11.14 26.97 5.75
C LEU A 132 -9.66 27.13 5.37
N ILE A 133 -9.10 28.34 5.47
CA ILE A 133 -7.67 28.60 5.26
C ILE A 133 -6.85 27.82 6.29
N LEU A 134 -7.26 27.85 7.56
CA LEU A 134 -6.59 27.12 8.64
C LEU A 134 -6.60 25.61 8.39
N MET A 135 -7.76 25.02 8.05
CA MET A 135 -7.87 23.59 7.74
C MET A 135 -7.06 23.21 6.50
N SER A 136 -7.00 24.10 5.51
CA SER A 136 -6.16 23.90 4.31
C SER A 136 -4.68 23.91 4.66
N ALA A 137 -4.23 24.76 5.60
CA ALA A 137 -2.86 24.71 6.11
C ALA A 137 -2.56 23.41 6.86
N PHE A 138 -3.54 22.90 7.62
CA PHE A 138 -3.44 21.59 8.30
C PHE A 138 -3.37 20.39 7.35
N LEU A 139 -3.61 20.54 6.04
CA LEU A 139 -3.32 19.48 5.06
C LEU A 139 -1.85 19.08 5.03
N ILE A 140 -0.94 19.90 5.57
CA ILE A 140 0.46 19.52 5.80
C ILE A 140 0.59 18.26 6.70
N LEU A 141 -0.41 18.00 7.54
CA LEU A 141 -0.52 16.78 8.35
C LEU A 141 -0.51 15.51 7.47
N LEU A 142 -1.04 15.58 6.25
CA LEU A 142 -0.96 14.49 5.28
C LEU A 142 0.49 14.05 5.06
N ASN A 143 1.38 15.00 4.79
CA ASN A 143 2.80 14.73 4.60
C ASN A 143 3.45 14.15 5.86
N LEU A 144 3.02 14.62 7.04
CA LEU A 144 3.50 14.08 8.31
C LEU A 144 3.07 12.62 8.52
N VAL A 145 1.80 12.27 8.24
CA VAL A 145 1.29 10.89 8.30
C VAL A 145 2.12 9.99 7.39
N PHE A 146 2.32 10.39 6.12
CA PHE A 146 3.12 9.62 5.17
C PHE A 146 4.59 9.50 5.60
N TYR A 147 5.20 10.57 6.11
CA TYR A 147 6.57 10.53 6.60
C TYR A 147 6.74 9.59 7.80
N VAL A 148 5.87 9.71 8.81
CA VAL A 148 5.89 8.85 10.00
C VAL A 148 5.62 7.40 9.61
N GLY A 149 4.67 7.16 8.71
CA GLY A 149 4.35 5.83 8.18
C GLY A 149 5.50 5.21 7.41
N ARG A 150 6.14 5.94 6.50
CA ARG A 150 7.33 5.49 5.75
C ARG A 150 8.49 5.19 6.68
N LYS A 151 8.75 6.06 7.66
CA LYS A 151 9.79 5.82 8.67
C LYS A 151 9.48 4.55 9.48
N PHE A 152 8.22 4.33 9.85
CA PHE A 152 7.80 3.15 10.59
C PHE A 152 7.92 1.87 9.75
N GLY A 153 7.44 1.87 8.51
CA GLY A 153 7.59 0.75 7.58
C GLY A 153 9.07 0.38 7.34
N GLY A 154 9.92 1.38 7.13
CA GLY A 154 11.37 1.19 7.01
C GLY A 154 12.02 0.57 8.24
N MET A 155 11.60 0.92 9.46
CA MET A 155 12.09 0.29 10.68
C MET A 155 11.70 -1.18 10.79
N VAL A 156 10.47 -1.53 10.40
CA VAL A 156 10.05 -2.94 10.38
C VAL A 156 10.82 -3.72 9.33
N ARG A 157 11.12 -3.10 8.17
CA ARG A 157 12.00 -3.71 7.16
C ARG A 157 13.39 -4.01 7.73
N ILE A 158 14.04 -3.03 8.34
CA ILE A 158 15.36 -3.20 8.97
C ILE A 158 15.32 -4.32 10.02
N LEU A 159 14.31 -4.30 10.89
CA LEU A 159 14.14 -5.30 11.95
C LEU A 159 13.95 -6.72 11.41
N LEU A 160 13.08 -6.90 10.42
CA LEU A 160 12.81 -8.23 9.83
C LEU A 160 14.00 -8.75 9.04
N THR A 161 14.66 -7.91 8.24
CA THR A 161 15.87 -8.29 7.52
C THR A 161 16.97 -8.71 8.50
N ASN A 162 17.16 -7.98 9.60
CA ASN A 162 18.17 -8.31 10.59
C ASN A 162 17.81 -9.60 11.36
N ALA A 163 16.54 -9.79 11.72
CA ALA A 163 16.05 -11.03 12.34
C ALA A 163 16.29 -12.25 11.44
N ILE A 164 16.02 -12.13 10.13
CA ILE A 164 16.30 -13.20 9.16
C ILE A 164 17.80 -13.47 9.06
N TYR A 165 18.64 -12.42 9.00
CA TYR A 165 20.09 -12.55 8.92
C TYR A 165 20.68 -13.33 10.10
N PHE A 166 20.41 -12.88 11.33
CA PHE A 166 20.88 -13.59 12.54
C PHE A 166 20.27 -14.98 12.66
N LYS A 167 19.03 -15.17 12.20
CA LYS A 167 18.42 -16.49 12.20
C LYS A 167 19.19 -17.45 11.33
N VAL A 168 19.50 -17.07 10.09
CA VAL A 168 20.25 -17.89 9.14
C VAL A 168 21.61 -18.27 9.70
N LEU A 169 22.31 -17.34 10.37
CA LEU A 169 23.59 -17.63 11.04
C LEU A 169 23.48 -18.62 12.20
N SER A 170 22.31 -18.75 12.82
CA SER A 170 22.06 -19.67 13.94
C SER A 170 21.55 -21.06 13.54
N LEU A 171 21.25 -21.28 12.25
CA LEU A 171 20.72 -22.55 11.76
C LEU A 171 21.83 -23.58 11.54
N SER A 172 21.51 -24.86 11.75
CA SER A 172 22.44 -25.96 11.44
C SER A 172 22.61 -26.12 9.93
N GLN A 173 23.76 -26.65 9.49
CA GLN A 173 24.03 -26.92 8.07
C GLN A 173 22.99 -27.89 7.45
N CYS A 174 22.49 -28.86 8.22
CA CYS A 174 21.44 -29.77 7.78
C CYS A 174 20.14 -29.00 7.47
N THR A 175 19.70 -28.12 8.37
CA THR A 175 18.52 -27.28 8.14
C THR A 175 18.73 -26.31 6.98
N LEU A 176 19.93 -25.73 6.86
CA LEU A 176 20.27 -24.82 5.77
C LEU A 176 20.23 -25.53 4.41
N SER A 177 20.62 -26.81 4.34
CA SER A 177 20.58 -27.58 3.09
C SER A 177 19.16 -27.75 2.53
N HIS A 178 18.14 -27.71 3.39
CA HIS A 178 16.73 -27.75 2.99
C HIS A 178 16.17 -26.39 2.54
N VAL A 179 16.87 -25.28 2.81
CA VAL A 179 16.44 -23.92 2.43
C VAL A 179 17.49 -23.32 1.51
N THR A 180 17.16 -23.17 0.22
CA THR A 180 18.13 -22.58 -0.73
C THR A 180 18.48 -21.14 -0.34
N MET A 181 19.76 -20.77 -0.40
CA MET A 181 20.20 -19.41 -0.08
C MET A 181 19.51 -18.36 -0.97
N GLY A 182 19.23 -18.70 -2.23
CA GLY A 182 18.44 -17.86 -3.12
C GLY A 182 17.01 -17.60 -2.61
N HIS A 183 16.38 -18.58 -1.97
CA HIS A 183 15.06 -18.40 -1.35
C HIS A 183 15.11 -17.42 -0.17
N VAL A 184 16.13 -17.54 0.70
CA VAL A 184 16.32 -16.61 1.83
C VAL A 184 16.55 -15.18 1.35
N ILE A 185 17.41 -14.99 0.34
CA ILE A 185 17.69 -13.68 -0.25
C ILE A 185 16.42 -13.09 -0.85
N ASN A 186 15.61 -13.90 -1.54
CA ASN A 186 14.33 -13.45 -2.08
C ASN A 186 13.34 -13.05 -0.98
N ILE A 187 13.27 -13.78 0.13
CA ILE A 187 12.45 -13.38 1.28
C ILE A 187 12.93 -12.02 1.82
N ALA A 188 14.23 -11.88 2.10
CA ALA A 188 14.80 -10.67 2.69
C ALA A 188 14.67 -9.44 1.79
N SER A 189 14.71 -9.62 0.47
CA SER A 189 14.70 -8.52 -0.51
C SER A 189 13.28 -8.16 -0.97
N ASN A 190 12.44 -9.16 -1.29
CA ASN A 190 11.11 -8.94 -1.88
C ASN A 190 9.98 -9.07 -0.85
N ASP A 191 9.98 -10.12 -0.03
CA ASP A 191 8.85 -10.38 0.88
C ASP A 191 8.85 -9.39 2.05
N VAL A 192 10.01 -9.00 2.58
CA VAL A 192 10.11 -8.00 3.66
C VAL A 192 9.71 -6.60 3.17
N HIS A 193 10.03 -6.21 1.93
CA HIS A 193 9.64 -4.90 1.38
C HIS A 193 8.12 -4.70 1.42
N ARG A 194 7.32 -5.75 1.21
CA ARG A 194 5.85 -5.64 1.21
C ARG A 194 5.28 -5.20 2.56
N PHE A 195 5.98 -5.47 3.66
CA PHE A 195 5.58 -4.99 4.99
C PHE A 195 5.75 -3.48 5.15
N ASP A 196 6.75 -2.88 4.48
CA ASP A 196 6.99 -1.43 4.49
C ASP A 196 5.76 -0.68 3.97
N GLU A 197 5.29 -1.05 2.78
CA GLU A 197 4.09 -0.49 2.16
C GLU A 197 2.82 -0.84 2.94
N CYS A 198 2.70 -2.06 3.46
CA CYS A 198 1.55 -2.45 4.28
C CYS A 198 1.42 -1.57 5.53
N ILE A 199 2.52 -1.25 6.20
CA ILE A 199 2.52 -0.43 7.42
C ILE A 199 2.14 1.02 7.12
N LEU A 200 2.58 1.55 5.98
CA LEU A 200 2.23 2.89 5.54
C LEU A 200 0.71 3.09 5.45
N TYR A 201 0.01 2.13 4.84
CA TYR A 201 -1.43 2.24 4.59
C TYR A 201 -2.30 1.59 5.67
N PHE A 202 -1.71 0.83 6.59
CA PHE A 202 -2.42 0.15 7.69
C PHE A 202 -3.41 1.04 8.46
N PRO A 203 -3.12 2.32 8.76
CA PRO A 203 -4.05 3.17 9.50
C PRO A 203 -5.43 3.29 8.87
N PHE A 204 -5.48 3.28 7.54
CA PHE A 204 -6.72 3.44 6.79
C PHE A 204 -7.68 2.26 6.91
N PHE A 205 -7.25 1.09 7.42
CA PHE A 205 -8.17 0.00 7.77
C PHE A 205 -9.16 0.39 8.87
N LEU A 206 -8.70 1.15 9.86
CA LEU A 206 -9.54 1.62 10.97
C LEU A 206 -10.19 2.96 10.64
N VAL A 207 -9.42 3.86 10.03
CA VAL A 207 -9.87 5.23 9.76
C VAL A 207 -10.95 5.28 8.68
N PHE A 208 -10.87 4.48 7.62
CA PHE A 208 -11.85 4.54 6.53
C PHE A 208 -13.27 4.17 6.95
N PRO A 209 -13.53 3.05 7.68
CA PRO A 209 -14.88 2.75 8.16
C PRO A 209 -15.46 3.86 9.02
N ILE A 210 -14.66 4.42 9.95
CA ILE A 210 -15.09 5.54 10.80
C ILE A 210 -15.44 6.75 9.93
N HIS A 211 -14.56 7.12 8.99
CA HIS A 211 -14.81 8.23 8.07
C HIS A 211 -16.09 8.02 7.28
N LEU A 212 -16.30 6.82 6.71
CA LEU A 212 -17.48 6.48 5.94
C LEU A 212 -18.76 6.64 6.76
N PHE A 213 -18.80 6.10 7.99
CA PHE A 213 -19.98 6.22 8.85
C PHE A 213 -20.30 7.67 9.21
N VAL A 214 -19.30 8.46 9.60
CA VAL A 214 -19.55 9.86 9.99
C VAL A 214 -19.96 10.69 8.77
N VAL A 215 -19.35 10.50 7.60
CA VAL A 215 -19.74 11.20 6.36
C VAL A 215 -21.15 10.82 5.93
N LEU A 216 -21.51 9.53 5.99
CA LEU A 216 -22.88 9.10 5.69
C LEU A 216 -23.88 9.74 6.65
N TYR A 217 -23.56 9.84 7.93
CA TYR A 217 -24.41 10.52 8.91
C TYR A 217 -24.57 12.02 8.59
N LEU A 218 -23.47 12.75 8.36
CA LEU A 218 -23.52 14.17 8.01
C LEU A 218 -24.30 14.43 6.71
N LEU A 219 -24.08 13.60 5.69
CA LEU A 219 -24.80 13.70 4.43
C LEU A 219 -26.28 13.29 4.56
N TYR A 220 -26.61 12.37 5.46
CA TYR A 220 -28.01 12.05 5.77
C TYR A 220 -28.74 13.24 6.38
N LEU A 221 -28.08 14.04 7.23
CA LEU A 221 -28.69 15.27 7.77
C LEU A 221 -28.99 16.31 6.69
N LYS A 222 -28.20 16.36 5.61
CA LYS A 222 -28.35 17.36 4.52
C LYS A 222 -29.23 16.89 3.36
N VAL A 223 -29.07 15.64 2.95
CA VAL A 223 -29.63 15.07 1.71
C VAL A 223 -30.51 13.84 1.99
N GLN A 224 -30.80 13.57 3.27
CA GLN A 224 -31.70 12.51 3.72
C GLN A 224 -31.35 11.14 3.12
N TRP A 225 -32.34 10.41 2.61
CA TRP A 225 -32.21 9.06 2.07
C TRP A 225 -31.32 8.98 0.82
N SER A 226 -31.15 10.08 0.08
CA SER A 226 -30.30 10.13 -1.12
C SER A 226 -28.82 9.87 -0.79
N SER A 227 -28.39 10.11 0.46
CA SER A 227 -27.04 9.76 0.95
C SER A 227 -26.72 8.25 0.82
N MET A 228 -27.72 7.37 0.85
CA MET A 228 -27.54 5.91 0.77
C MET A 228 -27.03 5.44 -0.59
N ILE A 229 -27.12 6.28 -1.63
CA ILE A 229 -26.55 6.02 -2.96
C ILE A 229 -25.04 5.78 -2.86
N ILE A 230 -24.35 6.47 -1.94
CA ILE A 230 -22.91 6.30 -1.68
C ILE A 230 -22.61 4.85 -1.27
N VAL A 231 -23.42 4.28 -0.37
CA VAL A 231 -23.28 2.89 0.08
C VAL A 231 -23.48 1.94 -1.09
N GLY A 232 -24.54 2.15 -1.88
CA GLY A 232 -24.82 1.35 -3.08
C GLY A 232 -23.65 1.36 -4.08
N VAL A 233 -23.12 2.54 -4.38
CA VAL A 233 -21.97 2.68 -5.29
C VAL A 233 -20.72 2.00 -4.74
N ILE A 234 -20.42 2.12 -3.44
CA ILE A 234 -19.28 1.42 -2.83
C ILE A 234 -19.44 -0.10 -2.93
N LEU A 235 -20.64 -0.62 -2.60
CA LEU A 235 -20.94 -2.05 -2.65
C LEU A 235 -20.82 -2.64 -4.05
N VAL A 236 -21.20 -1.90 -5.09
CA VAL A 236 -21.03 -2.31 -6.50
C VAL A 236 -19.60 -2.09 -6.98
N SER A 237 -18.93 -1.02 -6.55
CA SER A 237 -17.58 -0.69 -7.00
C SER A 237 -16.54 -1.73 -6.56
N LEU A 238 -16.68 -2.28 -5.35
CA LEU A 238 -15.77 -3.32 -4.84
C LEU A 238 -15.70 -4.56 -5.75
N PRO A 239 -16.79 -5.28 -6.07
CA PRO A 239 -16.75 -6.45 -6.95
C PRO A 239 -16.33 -6.10 -8.39
N VAL A 240 -16.68 -4.91 -8.88
CA VAL A 240 -16.23 -4.45 -10.21
C VAL A 240 -14.70 -4.27 -10.24
N LEU A 241 -14.12 -3.61 -9.23
CA LEU A 241 -12.67 -3.43 -9.13
C LEU A 241 -11.95 -4.77 -8.96
N ILE A 242 -12.50 -5.69 -8.17
CA ILE A 242 -11.95 -7.05 -7.99
C ILE A 242 -11.99 -7.83 -9.30
N SER A 243 -13.12 -7.84 -10.01
CA SER A 243 -13.26 -8.59 -11.26
C SER A 243 -12.32 -8.07 -12.34
N LEU A 244 -12.21 -6.75 -12.52
CA LEU A 244 -11.24 -6.13 -13.44
C LEU A 244 -9.79 -6.49 -13.07
N SER A 245 -9.46 -6.52 -11.77
CA SER A 245 -8.13 -6.91 -11.29
C SER A 245 -7.81 -8.38 -11.59
N VAL A 246 -8.80 -9.28 -11.45
CA VAL A 246 -8.65 -10.71 -11.80
C VAL A 246 -8.44 -10.88 -13.29
N ILE A 247 -9.25 -10.21 -14.12
CA ILE A 247 -9.10 -10.25 -15.59
C ILE A 247 -7.72 -9.72 -16.01
N TYR A 248 -7.27 -8.61 -15.42
CA TYR A 248 -5.92 -8.09 -15.63
C TYR A 248 -4.84 -9.13 -15.29
N SER A 249 -4.98 -9.81 -14.14
CA SER A 249 -4.03 -10.86 -13.72
C SER A 249 -3.98 -12.03 -14.71
N ILE A 250 -5.11 -12.41 -15.31
CA ILE A 250 -5.16 -13.48 -16.33
C ILE A 250 -4.36 -13.07 -17.58
N PHE A 251 -4.57 -11.86 -18.10
CA PHE A 251 -3.81 -11.38 -19.26
C PHE A 251 -2.32 -11.23 -18.95
N ARG A 252 -1.98 -10.73 -17.76
CA ARG A 252 -0.59 -10.63 -17.30
C ARG A 252 0.09 -12.01 -17.24
N PHE A 253 -0.63 -13.03 -16.79
CA PHE A 253 -0.12 -14.40 -16.76
C PHE A 253 0.07 -15.00 -18.16
N LYS A 254 -0.88 -14.78 -19.08
CA LYS A 254 -0.72 -15.19 -20.49
C LYS A 254 0.49 -14.53 -21.14
N ALA A 255 0.62 -13.21 -20.99
CA ALA A 255 1.78 -12.46 -21.48
C ALA A 255 3.10 -12.99 -20.92
N ALA A 256 3.15 -13.32 -19.62
CA ALA A 256 4.34 -13.92 -19.00
C ALA A 256 4.72 -15.27 -19.64
N LYS A 257 3.76 -16.17 -19.86
CA LYS A 257 4.02 -17.45 -20.54
C LYS A 257 4.58 -17.27 -21.96
N VAL A 258 4.03 -16.34 -22.74
CA VAL A 258 4.53 -16.06 -24.09
C VAL A 258 5.92 -15.42 -24.04
N THR A 259 6.16 -14.55 -23.05
CA THR A 259 7.48 -13.96 -22.80
C THR A 259 8.52 -15.03 -22.48
N ASP A 260 8.20 -15.98 -21.60
CA ASP A 260 9.08 -17.11 -21.26
C ASP A 260 9.42 -17.95 -22.50
N ARG A 261 8.42 -18.22 -23.35
CA ARG A 261 8.62 -18.91 -24.64
C ARG A 261 9.54 -18.11 -25.55
N ARG A 262 9.33 -16.79 -25.70
CA ARG A 262 10.19 -15.92 -26.52
C ARG A 262 11.62 -15.92 -26.02
N VAL A 263 11.83 -15.78 -24.71
CA VAL A 263 13.16 -15.78 -24.10
C VAL A 263 13.86 -17.13 -24.31
N LYS A 264 13.14 -18.25 -24.17
CA LYS A 264 13.67 -19.58 -24.47
C LYS A 264 14.14 -19.70 -25.92
N VAL A 265 13.30 -19.32 -26.90
CA VAL A 265 13.66 -19.36 -28.33
C VAL A 265 14.85 -18.44 -28.63
N MET A 266 14.91 -17.25 -28.03
CA MET A 266 16.06 -16.35 -28.17
C MET A 266 17.35 -16.98 -27.64
N ASN A 267 17.30 -17.69 -26.50
CA ASN A 267 18.47 -18.39 -25.95
C ASN A 267 18.95 -19.53 -26.88
N GLU A 268 18.02 -20.25 -27.51
CA GLU A 268 18.33 -21.28 -28.51
C GLU A 268 18.99 -20.67 -29.76
N ILE A 269 18.48 -19.54 -30.27
CA ILE A 269 19.07 -18.80 -31.39
C ILE A 269 20.50 -18.33 -31.06
N ILE A 270 20.72 -17.74 -29.89
CA ILE A 270 22.05 -17.27 -29.47
C ILE A 270 23.03 -18.43 -29.36
N SER A 271 22.59 -19.56 -28.81
CA SER A 271 23.42 -20.76 -28.69
C SER A 271 23.79 -21.36 -30.06
N GLY A 272 22.90 -21.23 -31.06
CA GLY A 272 23.08 -21.73 -32.42
C GLY A 272 23.53 -20.70 -33.45
N LEU A 273 23.92 -19.48 -33.04
CA LEU A 273 24.03 -18.33 -33.95
C LEU A 273 24.97 -18.58 -35.14
N ARG A 274 26.12 -19.22 -34.89
CA ARG A 274 27.12 -19.51 -35.92
C ARG A 274 26.57 -20.40 -37.04
N VAL A 275 25.70 -21.37 -36.71
CA VAL A 275 25.06 -22.23 -37.71
C VAL A 275 24.05 -21.41 -38.50
N ILE A 276 23.23 -20.61 -37.83
CA ILE A 276 22.21 -19.76 -38.47
C ILE A 276 22.84 -18.81 -39.49
N GLU A 277 23.97 -18.18 -39.16
CA GLU A 277 24.69 -17.27 -40.08
C GLU A 277 25.30 -18.01 -41.28
N VAL A 278 25.94 -19.16 -41.07
CA VAL A 278 26.55 -19.93 -42.18
C VAL A 278 25.52 -20.40 -43.20
N TYR A 279 24.29 -20.71 -42.75
CA TYR A 279 23.19 -21.15 -43.62
C TYR A 279 22.31 -19.99 -44.12
N GLY A 280 22.55 -18.74 -43.71
CA GLY A 280 21.72 -17.59 -44.11
C GLY A 280 20.27 -17.65 -43.62
N TRP A 281 20.04 -18.21 -42.42
CA TRP A 281 18.70 -18.43 -41.86
C TRP A 281 18.18 -17.29 -40.96
N GLU A 282 18.90 -16.17 -40.87
CA GLU A 282 18.58 -15.05 -39.99
C GLU A 282 17.14 -14.54 -40.19
N TYR A 283 16.68 -14.45 -41.44
CA TYR A 283 15.35 -13.95 -41.75
C TYR A 283 14.24 -14.91 -41.28
N ALA A 284 14.44 -16.22 -41.43
CA ALA A 284 13.47 -17.22 -40.99
C ALA A 284 13.31 -17.23 -39.46
N PHE A 285 14.43 -17.18 -38.72
CA PHE A 285 14.39 -17.09 -37.25
C PHE A 285 13.85 -15.75 -36.77
N SER A 286 14.15 -14.65 -37.47
CA SER A 286 13.57 -13.33 -37.18
C SER A 286 12.04 -13.35 -37.32
N GLN A 287 11.50 -13.96 -38.38
CA GLN A 287 10.05 -14.10 -38.55
C GLN A 287 9.41 -14.97 -37.45
N LEU A 288 10.06 -16.06 -37.05
CA LEU A 288 9.60 -16.91 -35.95
C LEU A 288 9.47 -16.09 -34.65
N VAL A 289 10.50 -15.33 -34.29
CA VAL A 289 10.50 -14.47 -33.09
C VAL A 289 9.44 -13.37 -33.23
N CYS A 290 9.31 -12.76 -34.40
CA CYS A 290 8.30 -11.71 -34.67
C CYS A 290 6.87 -12.22 -34.48
N LYS A 291 6.57 -13.47 -34.88
CA LYS A 291 5.28 -14.11 -34.64
C LYS A 291 4.98 -14.26 -33.14
N ILE A 292 5.92 -14.80 -32.37
CA ILE A 292 5.80 -14.94 -30.91
C ILE A 292 5.64 -13.56 -30.25
N ARG A 293 6.42 -12.56 -30.71
CA ARG A 293 6.34 -11.20 -30.20
C ARG A 293 4.98 -10.55 -30.46
N ARG A 294 4.35 -10.82 -31.61
CA ARG A 294 3.01 -10.31 -31.92
C ARG A 294 1.95 -10.88 -30.96
N GLU A 295 2.04 -12.18 -30.64
CA GLU A 295 1.19 -12.82 -29.63
C GLU A 295 1.40 -12.19 -28.25
N GLU A 296 2.67 -11.99 -27.84
CA GLU A 296 3.03 -11.36 -26.56
C GLU A 296 2.45 -9.94 -26.45
N VAL A 297 2.68 -9.11 -27.48
CA VAL A 297 2.21 -7.71 -27.51
C VAL A 297 0.69 -7.63 -27.45
N TRP A 298 -0.02 -8.56 -28.08
CA TRP A 298 -1.49 -8.60 -28.05
C TRP A 298 -2.04 -8.89 -26.65
N ASP A 299 -1.45 -9.85 -25.93
CA ASP A 299 -1.84 -10.16 -24.55
C ASP A 299 -1.47 -9.02 -23.59
N VAL A 300 -0.30 -8.40 -23.78
CA VAL A 300 0.10 -7.20 -23.03
C VAL A 300 -0.88 -6.06 -23.28
N PHE A 301 -1.25 -5.80 -24.54
CA PHE A 301 -2.17 -4.73 -24.91
C PHE A 301 -3.55 -4.91 -24.27
N LYS A 302 -4.13 -6.11 -24.34
CA LYS A 302 -5.39 -6.43 -23.64
C LYS A 302 -5.27 -6.19 -22.13
N GLY A 303 -4.17 -6.63 -21.52
CA GLY A 303 -3.89 -6.39 -20.11
C GLY A 303 -3.84 -4.90 -19.77
N ILE A 304 -3.18 -4.09 -20.60
CA ILE A 304 -3.12 -2.63 -20.43
C ILE A 304 -4.52 -2.01 -20.54
N ILE A 305 -5.33 -2.39 -21.52
CA ILE A 305 -6.70 -1.87 -21.66
C ILE A 305 -7.50 -2.13 -20.37
N VAL A 306 -7.49 -3.36 -19.87
CA VAL A 306 -8.22 -3.72 -18.64
C VAL A 306 -7.71 -2.95 -17.42
N LYS A 307 -6.38 -2.79 -17.30
CA LYS A 307 -5.77 -1.98 -16.25
C LYS A 307 -6.23 -0.52 -16.33
N GLN A 308 -6.20 0.08 -17.52
CA GLN A 308 -6.62 1.47 -17.71
C GLN A 308 -8.11 1.64 -17.45
N LEU A 309 -8.95 0.66 -17.82
CA LEU A 309 -10.37 0.65 -17.49
C LEU A 309 -10.59 0.60 -15.97
N SER A 310 -9.83 -0.22 -15.25
CA SER A 310 -9.87 -0.27 -13.78
C SER A 310 -9.49 1.07 -13.13
N VAL A 311 -8.40 1.69 -13.57
CA VAL A 311 -7.96 3.01 -13.09
C VAL A 311 -8.97 4.10 -13.43
N ALA A 312 -9.52 4.09 -14.65
CA ALA A 312 -10.54 5.03 -15.08
C ALA A 312 -11.82 4.87 -14.23
N TYR A 313 -12.27 3.64 -14.01
CA TYR A 313 -13.42 3.35 -13.16
C TYR A 313 -13.19 3.87 -11.73
N ALA A 314 -12.07 3.51 -11.09
CA ALA A 314 -11.74 3.94 -9.73
C ALA A 314 -11.72 5.48 -9.57
N THR A 315 -11.21 6.20 -10.57
CA THR A 315 -11.07 7.66 -10.52
C THR A 315 -12.36 8.41 -10.88
N ARG A 316 -13.15 7.90 -11.83
CA ARG A 316 -14.30 8.60 -12.40
C ARG A 316 -15.65 8.25 -11.76
N ILE A 317 -15.78 7.07 -11.14
CA ILE A 317 -17.03 6.65 -10.49
C ILE A 317 -17.52 7.66 -9.43
N HIS A 318 -16.59 8.30 -8.72
CA HIS A 318 -16.89 9.30 -7.69
C HIS A 318 -17.49 10.59 -8.27
N ASN A 319 -17.10 10.98 -9.49
CA ASN A 319 -17.70 12.14 -10.16
C ASN A 319 -19.13 11.84 -10.58
N LEU A 320 -19.37 10.61 -11.08
CA LEU A 320 -20.71 10.15 -11.43
C LEU A 320 -21.60 10.04 -10.17
N LEU A 321 -21.04 9.57 -9.05
CA LEU A 321 -21.74 9.47 -7.78
C LEU A 321 -22.33 10.80 -7.32
N ILE A 322 -21.57 11.90 -7.41
CA ILE A 322 -22.05 13.25 -7.03
C ILE A 322 -23.25 13.64 -7.89
N TYR A 323 -23.15 13.44 -9.22
CA TYR A 323 -24.24 13.76 -10.15
C TYR A 323 -25.51 12.95 -9.85
N VAL A 324 -25.37 11.63 -9.67
CA VAL A 324 -26.51 10.74 -9.38
C VAL A 324 -27.14 11.10 -8.03
N LEU A 325 -26.33 11.34 -7.00
CA LEU A 325 -26.82 11.70 -5.67
C LEU A 325 -27.61 13.00 -5.68
N LEU A 326 -27.08 14.07 -6.28
CA LEU A 326 -27.77 15.36 -6.37
C LEU A 326 -29.02 15.28 -7.25
N SER A 327 -28.98 14.49 -8.33
CA SER A 327 -30.15 14.27 -9.19
C SER A 327 -31.27 13.57 -8.44
N VAL A 328 -30.98 12.51 -7.68
CA VAL A 328 -31.99 11.81 -6.89
C VAL A 328 -32.55 12.73 -5.80
N PHE A 329 -31.71 13.52 -5.14
CA PHE A 329 -32.17 14.50 -4.14
C PHE A 329 -33.15 15.52 -4.72
N LEU A 330 -32.85 16.06 -5.90
CA LEU A 330 -33.75 16.97 -6.61
C LEU A 330 -35.07 16.28 -6.97
N LEU A 331 -35.02 15.03 -7.45
CA LEU A 331 -36.22 14.25 -7.80
C LEU A 331 -37.07 13.88 -6.59
N THR A 332 -36.48 13.73 -5.41
CA THR A 332 -37.19 13.50 -4.14
C THR A 332 -37.81 14.78 -3.56
N GLY A 333 -37.71 15.92 -4.26
CA GLY A 333 -38.28 17.19 -3.84
C GLY A 333 -37.37 18.00 -2.90
N GLY A 334 -36.06 17.71 -2.88
CA GLY A 334 -35.08 18.48 -2.12
C GLY A 334 -34.60 19.71 -2.89
N ASP A 335 -34.46 20.83 -2.19
CA ASP A 335 -33.95 22.08 -2.77
C ASP A 335 -32.41 22.10 -2.78
N LEU A 336 -31.84 22.34 -3.96
CA LEU A 336 -30.40 22.40 -4.13
C LEU A 336 -29.86 23.77 -3.74
N THR A 337 -29.43 23.92 -2.49
CA THR A 337 -28.64 25.09 -2.07
C THR A 337 -27.16 24.92 -2.45
N PRO A 338 -26.42 26.02 -2.70
CA PRO A 338 -24.99 25.95 -2.95
C PRO A 338 -24.23 25.18 -1.86
N GLY A 339 -24.55 25.39 -0.58
CA GLY A 339 -23.88 24.70 0.52
C GLY A 339 -24.10 23.20 0.54
N ILE A 340 -25.29 22.72 0.19
CA ILE A 340 -25.53 21.27 0.03
C ILE A 340 -24.64 20.73 -1.08
N VAL A 341 -24.63 21.38 -2.26
CA VAL A 341 -23.86 20.92 -3.43
C VAL A 341 -22.36 20.88 -3.14
N TYR A 342 -21.79 21.98 -2.62
CA TYR A 342 -20.36 22.07 -2.32
C TYR A 342 -19.94 21.18 -1.15
N SER A 343 -20.79 21.03 -0.13
CA SER A 343 -20.54 20.09 0.97
C SER A 343 -20.52 18.65 0.47
N VAL A 344 -21.54 18.22 -0.29
CA VAL A 344 -21.61 16.85 -0.86
C VAL A 344 -20.38 16.59 -1.75
N PHE A 345 -20.01 17.57 -2.57
CA PHE A 345 -18.84 17.49 -3.44
C PHE A 345 -17.55 17.28 -2.63
N ALA A 346 -17.29 18.11 -1.62
CA ALA A 346 -16.09 18.02 -0.79
C ALA A 346 -16.02 16.69 -0.03
N HIS A 347 -17.11 16.29 0.63
CA HIS A 347 -17.18 15.01 1.36
C HIS A 347 -16.90 13.83 0.43
N THR A 348 -17.46 13.82 -0.78
CA THR A 348 -17.27 12.72 -1.73
C THR A 348 -15.82 12.64 -2.22
N ILE A 349 -15.16 13.79 -2.42
CA ILE A 349 -13.73 13.84 -2.80
C ILE A 349 -12.83 13.30 -1.70
N PHE A 350 -13.04 13.72 -0.45
CA PHE A 350 -12.22 13.22 0.66
C PHE A 350 -12.51 11.75 0.99
N LEU A 351 -13.76 11.32 0.86
CA LEU A 351 -14.13 9.91 0.98
C LEU A 351 -13.38 9.07 -0.07
N ARG A 352 -13.30 9.54 -1.33
CA ARG A 352 -12.51 8.91 -2.39
C ARG A 352 -11.04 8.74 -1.99
N PHE A 353 -10.42 9.77 -1.42
CA PHE A 353 -9.02 9.69 -0.97
C PHE A 353 -8.84 8.59 0.08
N THR A 354 -9.69 8.57 1.11
CA THR A 354 -9.61 7.54 2.16
C THR A 354 -9.93 6.13 1.66
N PHE A 355 -10.88 5.98 0.74
CA PHE A 355 -11.20 4.71 0.09
C PHE A 355 -10.02 4.19 -0.75
N SER A 356 -9.35 5.07 -1.49
CA SER A 356 -8.17 4.69 -2.28
C SER A 356 -7.04 4.17 -1.38
N TYR A 357 -6.77 4.84 -0.26
CA TYR A 357 -5.77 4.38 0.70
C TYR A 357 -6.16 3.08 1.39
N PHE A 358 -7.44 2.90 1.74
CA PHE A 358 -7.97 1.63 2.25
C PHE A 358 -7.79 0.49 1.24
N SER A 359 -8.09 0.74 -0.04
CA SER A 359 -7.92 -0.24 -1.11
C SER A 359 -6.44 -0.65 -1.28
N GLN A 360 -5.52 0.31 -1.22
CA GLN A 360 -4.08 0.02 -1.22
C GLN A 360 -3.65 -0.78 0.03
N ALA A 361 -4.17 -0.42 1.21
CA ALA A 361 -3.91 -1.16 2.44
C ALA A 361 -4.33 -2.64 2.31
N LEU A 362 -5.50 -2.90 1.72
CA LEU A 362 -6.00 -4.25 1.47
C LEU A 362 -5.08 -5.04 0.54
N LEU A 363 -4.64 -4.42 -0.56
CA LEU A 363 -3.71 -5.06 -1.50
C LEU A 363 -2.41 -5.45 -0.81
N TYR A 364 -1.75 -4.51 -0.13
CA TYR A 364 -0.49 -4.78 0.55
C TYR A 364 -0.63 -5.74 1.74
N LEU A 365 -1.78 -5.78 2.40
CA LEU A 365 -2.06 -6.78 3.44
C LEU A 365 -2.12 -8.19 2.84
N LEU A 366 -2.79 -8.37 1.70
CA LEU A 366 -2.86 -9.67 1.01
C LEU A 366 -1.48 -10.11 0.51
N GLU A 367 -0.68 -9.19 -0.03
CA GLU A 367 0.67 -9.49 -0.50
C GLU A 367 1.65 -9.79 0.65
N SER A 368 1.58 -9.02 1.74
CA SER A 368 2.40 -9.24 2.94
C SER A 368 2.01 -10.50 3.69
N ARG A 369 0.74 -10.96 3.60
CA ARG A 369 0.31 -12.25 4.15
C ARG A 369 1.07 -13.43 3.54
N VAL A 370 1.42 -13.36 2.25
CA VAL A 370 2.26 -14.38 1.60
C VAL A 370 3.68 -14.37 2.18
N GLY A 371 4.28 -13.18 2.32
CA GLY A 371 5.59 -13.02 2.96
C GLY A 371 5.59 -13.48 4.43
N TYR A 372 4.53 -13.17 5.18
CA TYR A 372 4.33 -13.59 6.56
C TYR A 372 4.35 -15.11 6.71
N LYS A 373 3.66 -15.83 5.81
CA LYS A 373 3.62 -17.30 5.81
C LYS A 373 5.01 -17.93 5.57
N ARG A 374 5.94 -17.23 4.92
CA ARG A 374 7.31 -17.70 4.68
C ARG A 374 8.28 -17.31 5.80
N ILE A 375 8.17 -16.07 6.30
CA ILE A 375 9.05 -15.54 7.35
C ILE A 375 8.77 -16.21 8.71
N LYS A 376 7.49 -16.37 9.08
CA LYS A 376 7.10 -16.95 10.38
C LYS A 376 7.77 -18.32 10.65
N PRO A 377 7.65 -19.35 9.78
CA PRO A 377 8.24 -20.65 10.05
C PRO A 377 9.77 -20.58 10.11
N LEU A 378 10.42 -19.81 9.22
CA LEU A 378 11.87 -19.62 9.21
C LEU A 378 12.39 -19.10 10.56
N LEU A 379 11.74 -18.08 11.13
CA LEU A 379 12.12 -17.51 12.43
C LEU A 379 11.82 -18.44 13.61
N ALA A 380 10.81 -19.32 13.47
CA ALA A 380 10.34 -20.21 14.52
C ALA A 380 11.19 -21.49 14.70
N VAL A 381 12.02 -21.87 13.70
CA VAL A 381 12.92 -23.03 13.79
C VAL A 381 13.88 -22.87 14.97
N VAL A 382 13.93 -23.79 15.92
CA VAL A 382 14.90 -23.69 17.02
C VAL A 382 16.30 -23.97 16.46
N GLY A 383 17.21 -22.99 16.59
CA GLY A 383 18.61 -23.15 16.17
C GLY A 383 19.32 -24.16 17.07
N ALA A 384 20.13 -25.03 16.48
CA ALA A 384 20.88 -26.05 17.21
C ALA A 384 22.15 -25.43 17.82
N VAL A 385 21.99 -24.59 18.83
CA VAL A 385 23.10 -24.22 19.71
C VAL A 385 22.72 -24.66 21.13
N GLY A 386 23.06 -25.92 21.46
CA GLY A 386 23.15 -26.38 22.85
C GLY A 386 22.27 -27.54 23.32
N SER A 387 21.34 -28.10 22.53
CA SER A 387 20.53 -29.26 22.98
C SER A 387 20.38 -30.30 21.89
N GLY A 388 21.07 -31.44 22.06
CA GLY A 388 21.04 -32.61 21.19
C GLY A 388 19.70 -33.37 21.18
N LYS A 389 18.60 -32.69 20.82
CA LYS A 389 17.30 -33.30 20.53
C LYS A 389 16.80 -32.84 19.17
N SER A 390 17.28 -33.50 18.14
CA SER A 390 16.85 -33.40 16.75
C SER A 390 15.57 -34.24 16.52
N SER A 391 14.41 -33.76 16.97
CA SER A 391 13.15 -34.53 16.81
C SER A 391 11.93 -33.73 16.33
N LEU A 392 12.10 -32.57 15.69
CA LEU A 392 10.97 -31.74 15.25
C LEU A 392 10.99 -31.29 13.78
N LEU A 393 11.77 -31.95 12.93
CA LEU A 393 11.72 -31.71 11.48
C LEU A 393 10.65 -32.62 10.85
N GLN A 394 9.40 -32.15 10.82
CA GLN A 394 8.45 -32.63 9.80
C GLN A 394 8.60 -31.75 8.54
N PRO A 395 9.04 -32.33 7.40
CA PRO A 395 9.23 -31.59 6.14
C PRO A 395 7.92 -31.09 5.49
N ALA A 396 6.76 -31.41 6.06
CA ALA A 396 5.45 -31.06 5.50
C ALA A 396 5.11 -29.55 5.56
N VAL A 397 5.61 -28.81 6.55
CA VAL A 397 5.20 -27.40 6.78
C VAL A 397 5.86 -26.43 5.77
N PHE A 398 7.03 -26.76 5.23
CA PHE A 398 7.73 -25.88 4.28
C PHE A 398 7.21 -25.99 2.84
N ILE A 399 6.60 -27.13 2.47
CA ILE A 399 6.16 -27.38 1.08
C ILE A 399 4.74 -26.85 0.81
N GLU A 400 3.84 -26.89 1.80
CA GLU A 400 2.46 -26.39 1.63
C GLU A 400 2.37 -24.87 1.40
N GLY A 401 3.36 -24.09 1.87
CA GLY A 401 3.44 -22.65 1.61
C GLY A 401 3.79 -22.28 0.16
N ALA A 402 4.36 -23.22 -0.61
CA ALA A 402 4.72 -23.04 -2.01
C ALA A 402 3.62 -23.51 -2.97
N THR A 403 2.75 -24.45 -2.56
CA THR A 403 1.76 -25.10 -3.42
C THR A 403 0.33 -24.56 -3.28
N SER A 404 0.03 -23.64 -2.35
CA SER A 404 -1.31 -23.05 -2.23
C SER A 404 -1.60 -21.94 -3.26
N PHE A 405 -1.29 -22.17 -4.54
CA PHE A 405 -2.09 -21.62 -5.62
C PHE A 405 -3.12 -22.69 -5.98
N LYS A 406 -4.29 -22.64 -5.32
CA LYS A 406 -5.49 -23.25 -5.91
C LYS A 406 -5.74 -22.48 -7.20
N CYS A 407 -5.22 -23.02 -8.30
CA CYS A 407 -5.78 -22.78 -9.62
C CYS A 407 -7.29 -22.97 -9.47
N TYR A 408 -8.06 -21.92 -9.75
CA TYR A 408 -9.43 -22.11 -10.18
C TYR A 408 -9.36 -22.96 -11.45
N SER A 409 -9.53 -24.26 -11.30
CA SER A 409 -9.76 -25.18 -12.40
C SER A 409 -11.10 -24.78 -13.01
N ILE A 410 -11.03 -24.14 -14.17
CA ILE A 410 -12.18 -24.04 -15.07
C ILE A 410 -12.46 -25.49 -15.51
N ASN A 411 -13.63 -25.99 -15.13
CA ASN A 411 -14.17 -27.26 -15.60
C ASN A 411 -14.26 -27.22 -17.13
N GLU A 412 -13.34 -27.86 -17.84
CA GLU A 412 -13.60 -28.37 -19.17
C GLU A 412 -14.42 -29.66 -19.01
N ARG A 413 -15.74 -29.55 -19.12
CA ARG A 413 -16.60 -30.70 -19.39
C ARG A 413 -16.55 -30.96 -20.89
N ASN A 414 -16.06 -32.15 -21.23
CA ASN A 414 -16.51 -33.05 -22.27
C ASN A 414 -17.43 -32.46 -23.36
N SER A 415 -16.89 -32.36 -24.56
CA SER A 415 -17.61 -32.73 -25.79
C SER A 415 -16.68 -33.61 -26.63
N GLY A 416 -16.85 -34.92 -26.46
CA GLY A 416 -16.36 -35.89 -27.43
C GLY A 416 -17.42 -36.11 -28.50
N ILE A 417 -16.94 -35.98 -29.74
CA ILE A 417 -17.39 -36.44 -31.07
C ILE A 417 -17.32 -35.27 -32.05
#